data_AF-A0A970XBM0-F1
#
_entry.id   AF-A0A970XBM0-F1
#
_cell.length_a   1.000
_cell.length_b   1.000
_cell.length_c   1.000
_cell.angle_alpha   90.00
_cell.angle_beta   90.00
_cell.angle_gamma   90.00
#
_symmetry.space_group_name_H-M   'P 1'
#
loop_
_entity.id
_entity.type
_entity.pdbx_description
1 polymer ?
#
loop_
_entity_poly.entity_id
_entity_poly.type
_entity_poly.pdbx_seq_one_letter_code
_entity_poly.pdbx_strand_id
1 'polypeptide(L)'
;MPLNNVKIGEYITHLRKGRGLTQNEIAEKLQITYQAVSKWERGETLPDVSLLPELARILETTVDDILSPNVRERRKILEDVQMGFSKTSYASAAYGCLKAAGFWRDDMVKFMGMTGLAFRFVVREDACPSSPTVYNWVTEHTMMMDRIGVHSDCYLASTNMHPNTQTKIQAAAAARIRESIDREAAVVAWAPSPMYEFGIINGYDDESKSYFVRDCTGRQDIALPYGLLGISEIPELFYQIFHEENPVDEEITGFESLRYALGEWNKEHYPYARYGSGRKAYLNLISAVEKDDLNVFGLAYNLGVYTYSKRCAAEHLKYMTGYSAFRGLDRVAELYGQVAAHFEKMAGLLPYGSGREAFSKNKTELLANIKDCLTLEEEAMRLIGETVAEGTGQVISPSNPG
;
A
#
# COMPACT_ATOMS: atom_id res chain seq x y z
N MET A 1 11.88 24.44 33.97
CA MET A 1 12.58 23.19 33.62
C MET A 1 14.01 23.56 33.24
N PRO A 2 15.05 22.82 33.66
CA PRO A 2 16.43 23.10 33.23
C PRO A 2 16.62 22.83 31.72
N LEU A 3 17.48 23.61 31.07
CA LEU A 3 17.86 23.40 29.66
C LEU A 3 18.49 22.01 29.48
N ASN A 4 18.12 21.31 28.40
CA ASN A 4 18.68 20.01 28.05
C ASN A 4 19.62 20.15 26.84
N ASN A 5 20.92 20.23 27.10
CA ASN A 5 21.94 20.46 26.08
C ASN A 5 21.94 19.39 24.98
N VAL A 6 21.63 18.13 25.32
CA VAL A 6 21.56 17.03 24.33
C VAL A 6 20.40 17.26 23.37
N LYS A 7 19.19 17.55 23.88
CA LYS A 7 18.02 17.85 23.04
C LYS A 7 18.25 19.10 22.16
N ILE A 8 18.90 20.12 22.70
CA ILE A 8 19.25 21.35 21.96
C ILE A 8 20.27 21.04 20.84
N GLY A 9 21.30 20.26 21.13
CA GLY A 9 22.32 19.86 20.15
C GLY A 9 21.75 19.00 19.02
N GLU A 10 20.88 18.05 19.33
CA GLU A 10 20.16 17.25 18.34
C GLU A 10 19.26 18.12 17.45
N TYR A 11 18.57 19.10 18.03
CA TYR A 11 17.70 20.01 17.29
C TYR A 11 18.47 20.95 16.36
N ILE A 12 19.58 21.53 16.82
CA ILE A 12 20.50 22.32 15.98
C ILE A 12 21.02 21.46 14.81
N THR A 13 21.40 20.20 15.08
CA THR A 13 21.85 19.25 14.05
C THR A 13 20.75 18.99 13.02
N HIS A 14 19.52 18.76 13.47
CA HIS A 14 18.37 18.51 12.63
C HIS A 14 18.07 19.70 11.70
N LEU A 15 17.97 20.90 12.25
CA LEU A 15 17.70 22.13 11.48
C LEU A 15 18.81 22.44 10.48
N ARG A 16 20.07 22.23 10.86
CA ARG A 16 21.22 22.42 9.97
C ARG A 16 21.15 21.45 8.79
N LYS A 17 20.97 20.16 9.06
CA LYS A 17 20.91 19.12 8.00
C LYS A 17 19.70 19.30 7.09
N GLY A 18 18.55 19.70 7.64
CA GLY A 18 17.34 20.00 6.87
C GLY A 18 17.54 21.14 5.85
N ARG A 19 18.55 21.99 6.06
CA ARG A 19 18.93 23.09 5.15
C ARG A 19 20.12 22.78 4.26
N GLY A 20 20.62 21.54 4.28
CA GLY A 20 21.80 21.15 3.52
C GLY A 20 23.10 21.84 3.99
N LEU A 21 23.11 22.48 5.16
CA LEU A 21 24.26 23.21 5.68
C LEU A 21 25.26 22.25 6.36
N THR A 22 26.54 22.54 6.22
CA THR A 22 27.64 21.92 6.96
C THR A 22 27.90 22.66 8.28
N GLN A 23 28.54 21.99 9.22
CA GLN A 23 28.95 22.63 10.49
C GLN A 23 29.94 23.80 10.23
N ASN A 24 30.79 23.69 9.19
CA ASN A 24 31.70 24.77 8.78
C ASN A 24 30.93 26.00 8.29
N GLU A 25 29.88 25.82 7.49
CA GLU A 25 29.08 26.94 7.00
C GLU A 25 28.35 27.69 8.13
N ILE A 26 27.88 26.98 9.17
CA ILE A 26 27.36 27.64 10.38
C ILE A 26 28.48 28.40 11.09
N ALA A 27 29.64 27.78 11.26
CA ALA A 27 30.78 28.39 11.96
C ALA A 27 31.26 29.67 11.26
N GLU A 28 31.36 29.65 9.94
CA GLU A 28 31.72 30.81 9.11
C GLU A 28 30.70 31.94 9.22
N LYS A 29 29.41 31.62 9.11
CA LYS A 29 28.33 32.62 9.21
C LYS A 29 28.27 33.28 10.59
N LEU A 30 28.61 32.54 11.66
CA LEU A 30 28.63 33.04 13.03
C LEU A 30 30.01 33.58 13.48
N GLN A 31 31.03 33.53 12.62
CA GLN A 31 32.41 33.93 12.92
C GLN A 31 33.00 33.22 14.16
N ILE A 32 32.71 31.92 14.29
CA ILE A 32 33.19 31.05 15.37
C ILE A 32 33.98 29.87 14.81
N THR A 33 34.55 29.05 15.69
CA THR A 33 35.26 27.85 15.28
C THR A 33 34.30 26.71 14.98
N TYR A 34 34.65 25.87 14.01
CA TYR A 34 33.98 24.60 13.75
C TYR A 34 33.78 23.75 15.03
N GLN A 35 34.79 23.73 15.90
CA GLN A 35 34.77 22.99 17.16
C GLN A 35 33.66 23.48 18.08
N ALA A 36 33.31 24.77 18.07
CA ALA A 36 32.19 25.31 18.86
C ALA A 36 30.85 24.70 18.39
N VAL A 37 30.56 24.76 17.09
CA VAL A 37 29.35 24.17 16.49
C VAL A 37 29.30 22.66 16.75
N SER A 38 30.43 21.98 16.59
CA SER A 38 30.57 20.54 16.81
C SER A 38 30.26 20.15 18.27
N LYS A 39 30.69 20.96 19.25
CA LYS A 39 30.38 20.76 20.67
C LYS A 39 28.90 21.01 21.00
N TRP A 40 28.30 22.02 20.37
CA TRP A 40 26.86 22.27 20.51
C TRP A 40 26.04 21.09 20.02
N GLU A 41 26.34 20.58 18.82
CA GLU A 41 25.62 19.46 18.23
C GLU A 41 25.78 18.13 18.98
N ARG A 42 26.87 17.96 19.74
CA ARG A 42 27.06 16.81 20.65
C ARG A 42 26.47 17.03 22.05
N GLY A 43 25.87 18.19 22.33
CA GLY A 43 25.32 18.54 23.63
C GLY A 43 26.37 18.77 24.72
N GLU A 44 27.65 18.93 24.36
CA GLU A 44 28.75 19.16 25.30
C GLU A 44 28.71 20.59 25.87
N THR A 45 28.31 21.55 25.06
CA THR A 45 28.15 22.97 25.43
C THR A 45 26.93 23.57 24.76
N LEU A 46 26.47 24.73 25.22
CA LEU A 46 25.41 25.50 24.55
C LEU A 46 25.99 26.62 23.69
N PRO A 47 25.27 27.08 22.66
CA PRO A 47 25.55 28.37 22.05
C PRO A 47 25.50 29.49 23.08
N ASP A 48 26.41 30.45 22.96
CA ASP A 48 26.35 31.66 23.77
C ASP A 48 25.05 32.41 23.48
N VAL A 49 24.45 33.03 24.51
CA VAL A 49 23.20 33.78 24.39
C VAL A 49 23.27 34.85 23.29
N SER A 50 24.44 35.46 23.11
CA SER A 50 24.69 36.45 22.06
C SER A 50 24.63 35.89 20.64
N LEU A 51 24.88 34.59 20.45
CA LEU A 51 24.89 33.92 19.14
C LEU A 51 23.50 33.38 18.75
N LEU A 52 22.60 33.22 19.72
CA LEU A 52 21.30 32.61 19.50
C LEU A 52 20.41 33.33 18.47
N PRO A 53 20.31 34.68 18.44
CA PRO A 53 19.46 35.35 17.45
C PRO A 53 19.90 35.09 16.01
N GLU A 54 21.22 35.14 15.79
CA GLU A 54 21.79 34.93 14.46
C GLU A 54 21.77 33.44 14.06
N LEU A 55 22.03 32.55 15.02
CA LEU A 55 21.86 31.11 14.81
C LEU A 55 20.41 30.76 14.45
N ALA A 56 19.43 31.35 15.13
CA ALA A 56 18.01 31.19 14.83
C ALA A 56 17.67 31.69 13.42
N ARG A 57 18.27 32.80 12.98
CA ARG A 57 18.11 33.33 11.62
C ARG A 57 18.70 32.39 10.56
N ILE A 58 19.91 31.87 10.78
CA ILE A 58 20.58 30.91 9.88
C ILE A 58 19.78 29.60 9.77
N LEU A 59 19.21 29.17 10.90
CA LEU A 59 18.40 27.95 11.01
C LEU A 59 16.90 28.21 10.82
N GLU A 60 16.50 29.38 10.31
CA GLU A 60 15.13 29.87 10.10
C GLU A 60 14.13 29.31 11.14
N THR A 61 14.41 29.59 12.40
CA THR A 61 13.62 29.16 13.58
C THR A 61 13.61 30.30 14.60
N THR A 62 13.08 30.07 15.79
CA THR A 62 13.12 31.04 16.89
C THR A 62 14.16 30.66 17.94
N VAL A 63 14.63 31.64 18.72
CA VAL A 63 15.51 31.37 19.86
C VAL A 63 14.82 30.48 20.89
N ASP A 64 13.51 30.67 21.09
CA ASP A 64 12.70 29.85 21.98
C ASP A 64 12.65 28.40 21.49
N ASP A 65 12.49 28.15 20.18
CA ASP A 65 12.55 26.81 19.60
C ASP A 65 13.95 26.18 19.72
N ILE A 66 15.03 26.97 19.67
CA ILE A 66 16.39 26.45 19.88
C ILE A 66 16.61 26.07 21.34
N LEU A 67 16.23 26.93 22.30
CA LEU A 67 16.53 26.77 23.73
C LEU A 67 15.56 25.85 24.44
N SER A 68 14.31 25.88 24.03
CA SER A 68 13.30 24.92 24.40
C SER A 68 12.88 24.23 23.11
N PRO A 69 13.73 23.33 22.56
CA PRO A 69 13.32 22.48 21.47
C PRO A 69 12.11 21.71 21.96
N ASN A 70 10.98 22.23 21.54
CA ASN A 70 9.90 21.46 21.00
C ASN A 70 10.46 20.64 19.82
N VAL A 71 11.42 19.73 20.07
CA VAL A 71 11.14 18.35 19.73
C VAL A 71 9.93 18.05 20.60
N ARG A 72 8.75 18.59 20.21
CA ARG A 72 7.50 18.29 20.86
C ARG A 72 7.57 16.77 20.86
N GLU A 73 7.46 16.18 22.04
CA GLU A 73 6.93 14.84 22.16
C GLU A 73 5.57 14.95 21.45
N ARG A 74 5.63 14.77 20.14
CA ARG A 74 4.60 15.14 19.19
C ARG A 74 3.72 13.93 19.19
N ARG A 75 2.50 14.15 19.65
CA ARG A 75 1.42 13.22 19.51
C ARG A 75 0.49 13.79 18.47
N LYS A 76 0.29 13.04 17.39
CA LYS A 76 -0.71 13.36 16.36
C LYS A 76 -1.45 12.09 16.00
N ILE A 77 -2.77 12.19 15.95
CA ILE A 77 -3.66 11.14 15.48
C ILE A 77 -4.63 11.78 14.50
N LEU A 78 -4.79 11.13 13.34
CA LEU A 78 -5.81 11.47 12.37
C LEU A 78 -7.09 10.71 12.76
N GLU A 79 -8.12 11.46 13.21
CA GLU A 79 -9.33 10.91 13.84
C GLU A 79 -10.30 10.25 12.83
N ASP A 80 -10.28 10.65 11.55
CA ASP A 80 -11.23 10.21 10.51
C ASP A 80 -10.67 9.18 9.50
N VAL A 81 -9.60 8.48 9.87
CA VAL A 81 -9.00 7.46 9.02
C VAL A 81 -9.67 6.11 9.30
N GLN A 82 -10.27 5.48 8.30
CA GLN A 82 -10.93 4.18 8.46
C GLN A 82 -10.50 3.21 7.37
N MET A 83 -10.47 1.92 7.70
CA MET A 83 -10.32 0.87 6.70
C MET A 83 -11.49 0.92 5.71
N GLY A 84 -11.19 0.82 4.41
CA GLY A 84 -12.23 0.62 3.41
C GLY A 84 -12.91 -0.74 3.57
N PHE A 85 -14.16 -0.87 3.12
CA PHE A 85 -14.78 -2.19 3.08
C PHE A 85 -14.22 -2.98 1.88
N SER A 86 -13.21 -3.83 2.11
CA SER A 86 -12.69 -4.78 1.12
C SER A 86 -12.21 -6.06 1.80
N LYS A 87 -12.19 -7.17 1.05
CA LYS A 87 -11.56 -8.43 1.50
C LYS A 87 -10.06 -8.48 1.20
N THR A 88 -9.52 -7.51 0.47
CA THR A 88 -8.07 -7.35 0.26
C THR A 88 -7.53 -6.29 1.22
N SER A 89 -6.62 -6.68 2.11
CA SER A 89 -6.10 -5.81 3.18
C SER A 89 -5.41 -4.55 2.64
N TYR A 90 -4.62 -4.69 1.57
CA TYR A 90 -3.97 -3.55 0.90
C TYR A 90 -5.00 -2.56 0.35
N ALA A 91 -5.98 -3.03 -0.43
CA ALA A 91 -6.96 -2.12 -1.03
C ALA A 91 -7.79 -1.40 0.04
N SER A 92 -8.15 -2.12 1.10
CA SER A 92 -8.82 -1.55 2.27
C SER A 92 -8.00 -0.43 2.92
N ALA A 93 -6.70 -0.68 3.14
CA ALA A 93 -5.81 0.29 3.77
C ALA A 93 -5.54 1.51 2.87
N ALA A 94 -5.19 1.27 1.60
CA ALA A 94 -4.92 2.31 0.62
C ALA A 94 -6.15 3.20 0.40
N TYR A 95 -7.31 2.61 0.12
CA TYR A 95 -8.57 3.37 0.00
C TYR A 95 -8.86 4.21 1.25
N GLY A 96 -8.66 3.64 2.44
CA GLY A 96 -8.83 4.34 3.71
C GLY A 96 -7.95 5.58 3.85
N CYS A 97 -6.65 5.43 3.55
CA CYS A 97 -5.70 6.54 3.55
C CYS A 97 -6.08 7.63 2.54
N LEU A 98 -6.42 7.25 1.30
CA LEU A 98 -6.76 8.19 0.24
C LEU A 98 -8.06 8.94 0.50
N LYS A 99 -9.09 8.25 1.02
CA LYS A 99 -10.36 8.90 1.41
C LYS A 99 -10.14 9.93 2.49
N ALA A 100 -9.34 9.61 3.51
CA ALA A 100 -9.06 10.52 4.62
C ALA A 100 -8.22 11.73 4.17
N ALA A 101 -7.25 11.53 3.27
CA ALA A 101 -6.45 12.61 2.68
C ALA A 101 -7.22 13.44 1.63
N GLY A 102 -8.41 12.99 1.22
CA GLY A 102 -9.20 13.62 0.16
C GLY A 102 -8.66 13.38 -1.26
N PHE A 103 -7.74 12.43 -1.45
CA PHE A 103 -7.13 12.08 -2.74
C PHE A 103 -7.95 11.07 -3.56
N TRP A 104 -9.04 10.55 -3.00
CA TRP A 104 -9.99 9.70 -3.71
C TRP A 104 -11.40 10.02 -3.22
N ARG A 105 -12.35 10.23 -4.13
CA ARG A 105 -13.73 10.63 -3.78
C ARG A 105 -14.77 9.58 -4.13
N ASP A 106 -14.48 8.74 -5.12
CA ASP A 106 -15.36 7.66 -5.56
C ASP A 106 -15.45 6.50 -4.56
N ASP A 107 -16.24 5.49 -4.92
CA ASP A 107 -16.44 4.28 -4.13
C ASP A 107 -15.29 3.26 -4.29
N MET A 108 -15.37 2.18 -3.51
CA MET A 108 -14.39 1.09 -3.51
C MET A 108 -14.42 0.28 -4.81
N VAL A 109 -15.56 0.18 -5.50
CA VAL A 109 -15.68 -0.58 -6.74
C VAL A 109 -14.87 0.10 -7.84
N LYS A 110 -15.04 1.41 -7.99
CA LYS A 110 -14.25 2.20 -8.93
C LYS A 110 -12.78 2.21 -8.54
N PHE A 111 -12.44 2.28 -7.25
CA PHE A 111 -11.06 2.16 -6.79
C PHE A 111 -10.43 0.82 -7.21
N MET A 112 -11.09 -0.30 -6.88
CA MET A 112 -10.62 -1.65 -7.24
C MET A 112 -10.51 -1.84 -8.75
N GLY A 113 -11.46 -1.29 -9.52
CA GLY A 113 -11.48 -1.35 -10.98
C GLY A 113 -10.37 -0.55 -11.64
N MET A 114 -10.30 0.75 -11.35
CA MET A 114 -9.35 1.69 -11.97
C MET A 114 -7.89 1.37 -11.60
N THR A 115 -7.62 0.98 -10.34
CA THR A 115 -6.30 0.49 -9.93
C THR A 115 -5.95 -0.89 -10.50
N GLY A 116 -6.87 -1.56 -11.20
CA GLY A 116 -6.71 -2.91 -11.75
C GLY A 116 -6.71 -4.04 -10.69
N LEU A 117 -6.79 -3.71 -9.40
CA LEU A 117 -6.80 -4.71 -8.31
C LEU A 117 -7.95 -5.70 -8.42
N ALA A 118 -9.09 -5.30 -8.98
CA ALA A 118 -10.24 -6.16 -9.21
C ALA A 118 -9.93 -7.36 -10.14
N PHE A 119 -8.99 -7.18 -11.08
CA PHE A 119 -8.61 -8.19 -12.06
C PHE A 119 -7.44 -9.08 -11.60
N ARG A 120 -6.74 -8.69 -10.54
CA ARG A 120 -5.61 -9.46 -10.02
C ARG A 120 -6.12 -10.76 -9.39
N PHE A 121 -5.62 -11.88 -9.90
CA PHE A 121 -5.95 -13.21 -9.39
C PHE A 121 -4.69 -14.08 -9.34
N VAL A 122 -4.20 -14.33 -8.14
CA VAL A 122 -2.93 -15.02 -7.89
C VAL A 122 -3.18 -16.19 -6.96
N VAL A 123 -2.63 -17.35 -7.30
CA VAL A 123 -2.76 -18.57 -6.48
C VAL A 123 -1.45 -19.35 -6.48
N ARG A 124 -0.96 -19.73 -5.30
CA ARG A 124 0.11 -20.72 -5.15
C ARG A 124 -0.42 -22.13 -5.45
N GLU A 125 0.43 -23.02 -5.97
CA GLU A 125 0.05 -24.39 -6.34
C GLU A 125 -0.60 -25.24 -5.23
N ASP A 126 -0.45 -24.87 -3.95
CA ASP A 126 -1.05 -25.52 -2.79
C ASP A 126 -2.20 -24.69 -2.16
N ALA A 127 -2.70 -23.68 -2.88
CA ALA A 127 -3.73 -22.73 -2.43
C ALA A 127 -3.37 -21.99 -1.12
N CYS A 128 -2.10 -21.69 -0.88
CA CYS A 128 -1.66 -20.94 0.31
C CYS A 128 -2.49 -19.66 0.57
N PRO A 129 -2.81 -19.34 1.84
CA PRO A 129 -3.55 -18.12 2.18
C PRO A 129 -2.80 -16.82 1.84
N SER A 130 -1.48 -16.84 1.67
CA SER A 130 -0.71 -15.66 1.25
C SER A 130 -0.87 -15.32 -0.24
N SER A 131 -1.63 -16.11 -0.99
CA SER A 131 -1.79 -15.91 -2.44
C SER A 131 -2.29 -14.51 -2.85
N PRO A 132 -3.23 -13.86 -2.13
CA PRO A 132 -3.70 -12.53 -2.47
C PRO A 132 -2.71 -11.41 -2.09
N THR A 133 -1.66 -11.71 -1.31
CA THR A 133 -0.73 -10.72 -0.78
C THR A 133 0.71 -10.88 -1.27
N VAL A 134 1.07 -11.99 -1.92
CA VAL A 134 2.43 -12.21 -2.43
C VAL A 134 2.60 -11.68 -3.84
N TYR A 135 3.26 -10.53 -3.96
CA TYR A 135 3.66 -9.88 -5.20
C TYR A 135 4.72 -8.82 -4.93
N ASN A 136 5.28 -8.21 -5.98
CA ASN A 136 6.21 -7.09 -5.81
C ASN A 136 5.43 -5.86 -5.35
N TRP A 137 5.34 -5.65 -4.04
CA TRP A 137 4.58 -4.55 -3.43
C TRP A 137 5.00 -3.19 -3.96
N VAL A 138 6.30 -2.89 -3.98
CA VAL A 138 6.82 -1.58 -4.40
C VAL A 138 6.36 -1.24 -5.82
N THR A 139 6.60 -2.13 -6.79
CA THR A 139 6.21 -1.88 -8.17
C THR A 139 4.68 -1.81 -8.30
N GLU A 140 3.96 -2.78 -7.74
CA GLU A 140 2.52 -2.91 -7.97
C GLU A 140 1.74 -1.79 -7.30
N HIS A 141 2.04 -1.47 -6.04
CA HIS A 141 1.37 -0.41 -5.29
C HIS A 141 1.65 0.97 -5.89
N THR A 142 2.87 1.22 -6.38
CA THR A 142 3.19 2.47 -7.07
C THR A 142 2.40 2.59 -8.38
N MET A 143 2.38 1.54 -9.20
CA MET A 143 1.64 1.54 -10.48
C MET A 143 0.12 1.54 -10.32
N MET A 144 -0.41 1.05 -9.19
CA MET A 144 -1.82 1.15 -8.86
C MET A 144 -2.21 2.60 -8.58
N MET A 145 -1.39 3.33 -7.81
CA MET A 145 -1.64 4.73 -7.48
C MET A 145 -1.45 5.63 -8.69
N ASP A 146 -0.40 5.39 -9.48
CA ASP A 146 -0.11 6.13 -10.71
C ASP A 146 -1.29 6.11 -11.69
N ARG A 147 -1.90 4.94 -11.93
CA ARG A 147 -3.08 4.80 -12.81
C ARG A 147 -4.27 5.67 -12.41
N ILE A 148 -4.45 5.91 -11.11
CA ILE A 148 -5.53 6.74 -10.57
C ILE A 148 -5.07 8.17 -10.28
N GLY A 149 -3.88 8.57 -10.73
CA GLY A 149 -3.35 9.92 -10.58
C GLY A 149 -2.75 10.23 -9.21
N VAL A 150 -2.56 9.24 -8.33
CA VAL A 150 -2.01 9.49 -7.01
C VAL A 150 -0.49 9.30 -7.00
N HIS A 151 0.24 10.35 -6.65
CA HIS A 151 1.67 10.27 -6.41
C HIS A 151 1.92 9.66 -5.02
N SER A 152 2.67 8.56 -4.98
CA SER A 152 3.01 7.85 -3.74
C SER A 152 4.42 7.29 -3.77
N ASP A 153 5.04 7.17 -2.58
CA ASP A 153 6.31 6.47 -2.40
C ASP A 153 6.09 5.18 -1.61
N CYS A 154 6.69 4.09 -2.08
CA CYS A 154 6.81 2.85 -1.33
C CYS A 154 8.24 2.70 -0.79
N TYR A 155 8.37 2.29 0.47
CA TYR A 155 9.62 1.83 1.05
C TYR A 155 9.51 0.34 1.40
N LEU A 156 10.55 -0.43 1.07
CA LEU A 156 10.67 -1.83 1.44
C LEU A 156 12.12 -2.12 1.85
N ALA A 157 12.29 -2.73 3.03
CA ALA A 157 13.56 -3.28 3.45
C ALA A 157 13.34 -4.51 4.33
N SER A 158 14.14 -5.56 4.14
CA SER A 158 14.15 -6.69 5.07
C SER A 158 14.63 -6.23 6.45
N THR A 159 14.01 -6.72 7.52
CA THR A 159 14.46 -6.51 8.90
C THR A 159 15.29 -7.67 9.42
N ASN A 160 15.47 -8.73 8.62
CA ASN A 160 16.38 -9.83 8.93
C ASN A 160 17.84 -9.44 8.66
N MET A 161 18.33 -8.46 9.40
CA MET A 161 19.65 -7.85 9.25
C MET A 161 20.29 -7.55 10.61
N HIS A 162 21.54 -7.08 10.59
CA HIS A 162 22.24 -6.72 11.82
C HIS A 162 21.45 -5.65 12.61
N PRO A 163 21.28 -5.80 13.95
CA PRO A 163 20.42 -4.92 14.76
C PRO A 163 20.74 -3.42 14.62
N ASN A 164 22.01 -3.05 14.53
CA ASN A 164 22.41 -1.64 14.33
C ASN A 164 21.87 -1.02 13.02
N THR A 165 21.77 -1.81 11.95
CA THR A 165 21.21 -1.34 10.68
C THR A 165 19.69 -1.29 10.77
N GLN A 166 19.08 -2.31 11.37
CA GLN A 166 17.65 -2.38 11.62
C GLN A 166 17.13 -1.14 12.39
N THR A 167 17.79 -0.79 13.51
CA THR A 167 17.43 0.39 14.31
C THR A 167 17.51 1.69 13.49
N LYS A 168 18.49 1.80 12.59
CA LYS A 168 18.64 2.99 11.73
C LYS A 168 17.54 3.07 10.68
N ILE A 169 17.17 1.96 10.03
CA ILE A 169 16.08 1.98 9.03
C ILE A 169 14.72 2.25 9.69
N GLN A 170 14.48 1.73 10.90
CA GLN A 170 13.26 2.01 11.66
C GLN A 170 13.18 3.46 12.12
N ALA A 171 14.31 4.05 12.56
CA ALA A 171 14.38 5.47 12.88
C ALA A 171 14.12 6.36 11.65
N ALA A 172 14.65 5.99 10.49
CA ALA A 172 14.39 6.69 9.22
C ALA A 172 12.91 6.55 8.79
N ALA A 173 12.33 5.36 8.92
CA ALA A 173 10.91 5.11 8.67
C ALA A 173 10.03 5.98 9.58
N ALA A 174 10.33 6.06 10.88
CA ALA A 174 9.60 6.91 11.81
C ALA A 174 9.62 8.39 11.39
N ALA A 175 10.75 8.89 10.89
CA ALA A 175 10.83 10.25 10.38
C ALA A 175 9.92 10.50 9.17
N ARG A 176 9.91 9.57 8.20
CA ARG A 176 9.08 9.67 6.99
C ARG A 176 7.59 9.53 7.28
N ILE A 177 7.23 8.58 8.15
CA ILE A 177 5.84 8.35 8.57
C ILE A 177 5.29 9.57 9.31
N ARG A 178 6.08 10.17 10.23
CA ARG A 178 5.70 11.42 10.89
C ARG A 178 5.46 12.55 9.89
N GLU A 179 6.35 12.73 8.92
CA GLU A 179 6.22 13.77 7.88
C GLU A 179 4.91 13.60 7.07
N SER A 180 4.52 12.36 6.76
CA SER A 180 3.24 12.05 6.12
C SER A 180 2.04 12.44 7.00
N ILE A 181 2.05 12.01 8.26
CA ILE A 181 0.95 12.28 9.21
C ILE A 181 0.84 13.78 9.52
N ASP A 182 1.97 14.49 9.62
CA ASP A 182 2.00 15.94 9.80
C ASP A 182 1.33 16.68 8.63
N ARG A 183 1.35 16.10 7.42
CA ARG A 183 0.63 16.58 6.21
C ARG A 183 -0.81 16.05 6.07
N GLU A 184 -1.40 15.50 7.13
CA GLU A 184 -2.75 14.92 7.13
C GLU A 184 -2.90 13.66 6.24
N ALA A 185 -1.78 12.99 5.88
CA ALA A 185 -1.80 11.79 5.06
C ALA A 185 -1.40 10.55 5.89
N ALA A 186 -2.36 9.65 6.10
CA ALA A 186 -2.12 8.35 6.72
C ALA A 186 -1.28 7.42 5.83
N VAL A 187 -0.69 6.39 6.44
CA VAL A 187 0.32 5.54 5.79
C VAL A 187 -0.18 4.10 5.74
N VAL A 188 -0.06 3.43 4.60
CA VAL A 188 -0.26 1.97 4.53
C VAL A 188 1.01 1.29 5.04
N ALA A 189 0.87 0.27 5.90
CA ALA A 189 2.00 -0.48 6.42
C ALA A 189 1.75 -1.99 6.35
N TRP A 190 2.81 -2.78 6.17
CA TRP A 190 2.75 -4.22 6.27
C TRP A 190 2.82 -4.69 7.72
N ALA A 191 1.92 -5.59 8.12
CA ALA A 191 1.85 -6.19 9.45
C ALA A 191 2.06 -5.20 10.61
N PRO A 192 1.32 -4.07 10.66
CA PRO A 192 1.44 -3.12 11.78
C PRO A 192 0.82 -3.68 13.08
N SER A 193 0.20 -4.86 13.01
CA SER A 193 -0.40 -5.58 14.13
C SER A 193 0.05 -7.05 14.08
N PRO A 194 -0.27 -7.87 15.11
CA PRO A 194 -0.05 -9.32 15.05
C PRO A 194 -0.79 -10.05 13.91
N MET A 195 -1.68 -9.37 13.18
CA MET A 195 -2.22 -9.88 11.92
C MET A 195 -1.23 -9.61 10.78
N TYR A 196 -0.76 -10.66 10.11
CA TYR A 196 0.18 -10.59 8.98
C TYR A 196 -0.50 -10.10 7.69
N GLU A 197 -1.05 -8.89 7.75
CA GLU A 197 -1.83 -8.25 6.69
C GLU A 197 -1.49 -6.75 6.64
N PHE A 198 -1.88 -6.07 5.56
CA PHE A 198 -1.76 -4.62 5.48
C PHE A 198 -2.73 -3.92 6.44
N GLY A 199 -2.25 -2.84 7.05
CA GLY A 199 -3.05 -1.95 7.89
C GLY A 199 -2.65 -0.49 7.67
N ILE A 200 -3.17 0.38 8.52
CA ILE A 200 -2.94 1.82 8.44
C ILE A 200 -2.19 2.30 9.68
N ILE A 201 -1.18 3.14 9.48
CA ILE A 201 -0.62 4.00 10.52
C ILE A 201 -1.26 5.38 10.35
N ASN A 202 -2.07 5.80 11.33
CA ASN A 202 -2.78 7.08 11.29
C ASN A 202 -2.34 8.04 12.39
N GLY A 203 -1.30 7.70 13.15
CA GLY A 203 -0.79 8.56 14.19
C GLY A 203 0.54 8.12 14.74
N TYR A 204 1.14 8.98 15.54
CA TYR A 204 2.39 8.72 16.24
C TYR A 204 2.42 9.43 17.59
N ASP A 205 3.26 8.93 18.48
CA ASP A 205 3.55 9.49 19.80
C ASP A 205 5.05 9.34 20.07
N ASP A 206 5.76 10.47 20.05
CA ASP A 206 7.20 10.49 20.30
C ASP A 206 7.56 10.33 21.78
N GLU A 207 6.62 10.53 22.73
CA GLU A 207 6.83 10.29 24.17
C GLU A 207 6.93 8.78 24.42
N SER A 208 5.93 8.03 23.96
CA SER A 208 5.88 6.56 24.08
C SER A 208 6.68 5.83 22.99
N LYS A 209 7.17 6.55 21.97
CA LYS A 209 7.85 6.00 20.78
C LYS A 209 7.00 4.94 20.07
N SER A 210 5.74 5.25 19.83
CA SER A 210 4.79 4.32 19.19
C SER A 210 3.94 4.98 18.12
N TYR A 211 3.54 4.19 17.14
CA TYR A 211 2.52 4.52 16.17
C TYR A 211 1.13 4.18 16.70
N PHE A 212 0.12 4.95 16.29
CA PHE A 212 -1.27 4.54 16.37
C PHE A 212 -1.64 3.85 15.06
N VAL A 213 -2.11 2.60 15.17
CA VAL A 213 -2.38 1.78 13.98
C VAL A 213 -3.78 1.18 13.99
N ARG A 214 -4.25 0.87 12.79
CA ARG A 214 -5.49 0.15 12.50
C ARG A 214 -5.14 -1.13 11.77
N ASP A 215 -5.60 -2.26 12.27
CA ASP A 215 -5.42 -3.56 11.62
C ASP A 215 -6.41 -3.77 10.46
N CYS A 216 -6.30 -4.90 9.78
CA CYS A 216 -7.16 -5.24 8.64
C CYS A 216 -8.64 -5.49 9.01
N THR A 217 -8.97 -5.58 10.30
CA THR A 217 -10.35 -5.67 10.79
C THR A 217 -10.94 -4.30 11.13
N GLY A 218 -10.14 -3.24 11.05
CA GLY A 218 -10.53 -1.88 11.43
C GLY A 218 -10.47 -1.63 12.94
N ARG A 219 -9.89 -2.56 13.73
CA ARG A 219 -9.70 -2.37 15.17
C ARG A 219 -8.75 -1.20 15.42
N GLN A 220 -9.14 -0.31 16.34
CA GLN A 220 -8.37 0.86 16.75
C GLN A 220 -7.54 0.56 18.01
N ASP A 221 -6.74 1.54 18.44
CA ASP A 221 -5.97 1.55 19.70
C ASP A 221 -4.81 0.56 19.80
N ILE A 222 -4.27 0.11 18.66
CA ILE A 222 -3.04 -0.66 18.66
C ILE A 222 -1.87 0.34 18.69
N ALA A 223 -1.17 0.40 19.81
CA ALA A 223 0.09 1.12 19.92
C ALA A 223 1.23 0.21 19.42
N LEU A 224 1.83 0.55 18.28
CA LEU A 224 2.96 -0.19 17.72
C LEU A 224 4.27 0.57 18.04
N PRO A 225 5.14 0.05 18.92
CA PRO A 225 6.45 0.65 19.15
C PRO A 225 7.24 0.83 17.85
N TYR A 226 7.92 1.97 17.67
CA TYR A 226 8.66 2.28 16.44
C TYR A 226 9.65 1.18 16.05
N GLY A 227 10.32 0.57 17.05
CA GLY A 227 11.28 -0.51 16.87
C GLY A 227 10.69 -1.88 16.54
N LEU A 228 9.36 -2.02 16.53
CA LEU A 228 8.68 -3.26 16.13
C LEU A 228 8.11 -3.22 14.71
N LEU A 229 8.11 -2.06 14.05
CA LEU A 229 7.68 -1.97 12.65
C LEU A 229 8.60 -2.82 11.76
N GLY A 230 8.00 -3.73 10.99
CA GLY A 230 8.70 -4.71 10.14
C GLY A 230 9.22 -5.94 10.89
N ILE A 231 8.92 -6.09 12.19
CA ILE A 231 9.27 -7.29 12.97
C ILE A 231 8.06 -8.19 13.03
N SER A 232 8.02 -9.19 12.13
CA SER A 232 6.95 -10.17 12.04
C SER A 232 7.50 -11.50 11.49
N GLU A 233 6.63 -12.51 11.32
CA GLU A 233 6.99 -13.76 10.62
C GLU A 233 7.51 -13.51 9.20
N ILE A 234 7.05 -12.43 8.56
CA ILE A 234 7.59 -11.92 7.31
C ILE A 234 8.37 -10.64 7.67
N PRO A 235 9.70 -10.74 7.87
CA PRO A 235 10.53 -9.65 8.40
C PRO A 235 10.82 -8.61 7.33
N GLU A 236 9.77 -7.90 6.90
CA GLU A 236 9.80 -6.85 5.90
C GLU A 236 9.23 -5.56 6.50
N LEU A 237 10.05 -4.51 6.54
CA LEU A 237 9.61 -3.16 6.84
C LEU A 237 9.10 -2.54 5.54
N PHE A 238 7.78 -2.59 5.37
CA PHE A 238 7.11 -1.93 4.26
C PHE A 238 6.18 -0.82 4.74
N TYR A 239 6.23 0.32 4.05
CA TYR A 239 5.21 1.35 4.15
C TYR A 239 5.02 2.08 2.82
N GLN A 240 3.81 2.62 2.59
CA GLN A 240 3.49 3.49 1.47
C GLN A 240 2.90 4.80 1.99
N ILE A 241 3.47 5.92 1.53
CA ILE A 241 3.00 7.28 1.81
C ILE A 241 2.42 7.90 0.53
N PHE A 242 1.41 8.75 0.69
CA PHE A 242 0.73 9.44 -0.41
C PHE A 242 1.01 10.93 -0.33
N HIS A 243 1.31 11.57 -1.46
CA HIS A 243 1.73 12.98 -1.50
C HIS A 243 0.63 13.89 -2.02
N GLU A 244 0.08 13.57 -3.18
CA GLU A 244 -0.88 14.41 -3.88
C GLU A 244 -1.71 13.61 -4.91
N GLU A 245 -2.85 14.17 -5.26
CA GLU A 245 -3.72 13.72 -6.36
C GLU A 245 -3.45 14.58 -7.59
N ASN A 246 -3.30 13.93 -8.75
CA ASN A 246 -3.17 14.54 -10.05
C ASN A 246 -4.39 14.16 -10.90
N PRO A 247 -5.00 15.12 -11.63
CA PRO A 247 -6.10 14.80 -12.52
C PRO A 247 -5.70 13.77 -13.57
N VAL A 248 -6.54 12.76 -13.76
CA VAL A 248 -6.42 11.75 -14.83
C VAL A 248 -7.71 11.68 -15.63
N ASP A 249 -7.58 11.24 -16.88
CA ASP A 249 -8.73 10.95 -17.73
C ASP A 249 -9.26 9.55 -17.43
N GLU A 250 -10.54 9.45 -17.03
CA GLU A 250 -11.14 8.17 -16.62
C GLU A 250 -11.19 7.13 -17.75
N GLU A 251 -11.36 7.56 -19.00
CA GLU A 251 -11.38 6.65 -20.15
C GLU A 251 -9.98 6.07 -20.38
N ILE A 252 -8.94 6.91 -20.31
CA ILE A 252 -7.54 6.46 -20.38
C ILE A 252 -7.23 5.50 -19.23
N THR A 253 -7.54 5.86 -17.98
CA THR A 253 -7.34 5.00 -16.81
C THR A 253 -8.08 3.67 -16.95
N GLY A 254 -9.31 3.69 -17.49
CA GLY A 254 -10.07 2.47 -17.79
C GLY A 254 -9.37 1.56 -18.79
N PHE A 255 -8.82 2.09 -19.88
CA PHE A 255 -8.03 1.27 -20.81
C PHE A 255 -6.74 0.74 -20.18
N GLU A 256 -6.07 1.52 -19.33
CA GLU A 256 -4.88 1.07 -18.61
C GLU A 256 -5.20 -0.05 -17.61
N SER A 257 -6.34 0.00 -16.92
CA SER A 257 -6.78 -1.07 -16.03
C SER A 257 -7.07 -2.37 -16.81
N LEU A 258 -7.66 -2.27 -18.00
CA LEU A 258 -7.88 -3.43 -18.89
C LEU A 258 -6.57 -3.98 -19.47
N ARG A 259 -5.61 -3.13 -19.85
CA ARG A 259 -4.28 -3.57 -20.27
C ARG A 259 -3.56 -4.30 -19.15
N TYR A 260 -3.67 -3.79 -17.92
CA TYR A 260 -3.15 -4.46 -16.74
C TYR A 260 -3.80 -5.84 -16.54
N ALA A 261 -5.13 -5.93 -16.66
CA ALA A 261 -5.86 -7.19 -16.58
C ALA A 261 -5.35 -8.24 -17.59
N LEU A 262 -5.16 -7.84 -18.86
CA LEU A 262 -4.56 -8.69 -19.90
C LEU A 262 -3.13 -9.11 -19.57
N GLY A 263 -2.34 -8.21 -19.00
CA GLY A 263 -0.97 -8.47 -18.54
C GLY A 263 -0.94 -9.51 -17.42
N GLU A 264 -1.80 -9.37 -16.40
CA GLU A 264 -1.92 -10.35 -15.30
C GLU A 264 -2.45 -11.69 -15.80
N TRP A 265 -3.38 -11.68 -16.77
CA TRP A 265 -3.96 -12.89 -17.35
C TRP A 265 -2.93 -13.75 -18.09
N ASN A 266 -2.11 -13.09 -18.90
CA ASN A 266 -1.12 -13.73 -19.76
C ASN A 266 0.27 -13.84 -19.10
N LYS A 267 0.39 -13.53 -17.81
CA LYS A 267 1.67 -13.54 -17.09
C LYS A 267 2.30 -14.94 -17.07
N GLU A 268 3.39 -15.09 -17.81
CA GLU A 268 4.10 -16.37 -17.87
C GLU A 268 4.94 -16.64 -16.63
N HIS A 269 5.60 -15.62 -16.09
CA HIS A 269 6.52 -15.77 -14.96
C HIS A 269 6.04 -14.89 -13.81
N TYR A 270 5.69 -15.54 -12.69
CA TYR A 270 5.40 -14.82 -11.47
C TYR A 270 6.71 -14.58 -10.70
N PRO A 271 6.90 -13.42 -10.04
CA PRO A 271 8.16 -13.11 -9.34
C PRO A 271 8.54 -14.09 -8.23
N TYR A 272 7.57 -14.84 -7.71
CA TYR A 272 7.76 -15.82 -6.64
C TYR A 272 7.47 -17.23 -7.14
N ALA A 273 8.35 -18.17 -6.81
CA ALA A 273 8.22 -19.56 -7.22
C ALA A 273 6.90 -20.19 -6.76
N ARG A 274 6.34 -21.09 -7.58
CA ARG A 274 5.10 -21.86 -7.31
C ARG A 274 3.81 -21.02 -7.31
N TYR A 275 3.89 -19.71 -7.57
CA TYR A 275 2.71 -18.86 -7.77
C TYR A 275 2.38 -18.73 -9.26
N GLY A 276 1.08 -18.70 -9.55
CA GLY A 276 0.55 -18.38 -10.87
C GLY A 276 -0.38 -17.17 -10.77
N SER A 277 -0.46 -16.39 -11.85
CA SER A 277 -1.39 -15.27 -12.01
C SER A 277 -2.36 -15.55 -13.15
N GLY A 278 -3.58 -15.01 -13.06
CA GLY A 278 -4.57 -15.07 -14.13
C GLY A 278 -4.90 -16.50 -14.53
N ARG A 279 -4.69 -16.84 -15.81
CA ARG A 279 -4.90 -18.21 -16.32
C ARG A 279 -4.13 -19.25 -15.50
N LYS A 280 -2.86 -18.97 -15.14
CA LYS A 280 -2.04 -19.92 -14.36
C LYS A 280 -2.53 -20.11 -12.93
N ALA A 281 -3.18 -19.10 -12.34
CA ALA A 281 -3.77 -19.22 -11.01
C ALA A 281 -4.94 -20.24 -11.01
N TYR A 282 -5.78 -20.25 -12.05
CA TYR A 282 -6.80 -21.29 -12.21
C TYR A 282 -6.20 -22.67 -12.39
N LEU A 283 -5.16 -22.81 -13.22
CA LEU A 283 -4.50 -24.10 -13.42
C LEU A 283 -3.89 -24.63 -12.11
N ASN A 284 -3.33 -23.75 -11.29
CA ASN A 284 -2.87 -24.09 -9.94
C ASN A 284 -4.02 -24.61 -9.07
N LEU A 285 -5.15 -23.89 -9.00
CA LEU A 285 -6.32 -24.34 -8.23
C LEU A 285 -6.87 -25.69 -8.72
N ILE A 286 -7.02 -25.86 -10.03
CA ILE A 286 -7.51 -27.11 -10.63
C ILE A 286 -6.60 -28.26 -10.23
N SER A 287 -5.27 -28.10 -10.40
CA SER A 287 -4.31 -29.15 -10.06
C SER A 287 -4.31 -29.47 -8.57
N ALA A 288 -4.35 -28.45 -7.72
CA ALA A 288 -4.37 -28.59 -6.26
C ALA A 288 -5.60 -29.38 -5.81
N VAL A 289 -6.79 -28.98 -6.30
CA VAL A 289 -8.06 -29.64 -5.97
C VAL A 289 -8.07 -31.08 -6.50
N GLU A 290 -7.70 -31.32 -7.76
CA GLU A 290 -7.69 -32.66 -8.35
C GLU A 290 -6.80 -33.63 -7.54
N LYS A 291 -5.57 -33.21 -7.24
CA LYS A 291 -4.58 -34.01 -6.50
C LYS A 291 -4.88 -34.16 -5.00
N ASP A 292 -5.78 -33.34 -4.45
CA ASP A 292 -6.03 -33.25 -3.00
C ASP A 292 -4.78 -32.83 -2.19
N ASP A 293 -3.86 -32.10 -2.84
CA ASP A 293 -2.61 -31.63 -2.27
C ASP A 293 -2.67 -30.10 -2.11
N LEU A 294 -3.41 -29.67 -1.10
CA LEU A 294 -3.68 -28.26 -0.87
C LEU A 294 -3.92 -27.91 0.59
N ASN A 295 -3.69 -26.64 0.92
CA ASN A 295 -4.08 -26.03 2.18
C ASN A 295 -5.56 -25.64 2.13
N VAL A 296 -6.44 -26.45 2.74
CA VAL A 296 -7.90 -26.25 2.69
C VAL A 296 -8.32 -24.90 3.27
N PHE A 297 -7.67 -24.48 4.37
CA PHE A 297 -7.89 -23.15 4.94
C PHE A 297 -7.51 -22.06 3.94
N GLY A 298 -6.36 -22.20 3.28
CA GLY A 298 -5.89 -21.27 2.26
C GLY A 298 -6.84 -21.20 1.05
N LEU A 299 -7.37 -22.33 0.59
CA LEU A 299 -8.39 -22.36 -0.46
C LEU A 299 -9.64 -21.58 -0.04
N ALA A 300 -10.19 -21.85 1.14
CA ALA A 300 -11.35 -21.14 1.67
C ALA A 300 -11.09 -19.62 1.79
N TYR A 301 -9.92 -19.23 2.29
CA TYR A 301 -9.50 -17.84 2.39
C TYR A 301 -9.43 -17.17 1.01
N ASN A 302 -8.72 -17.79 0.06
CA ASN A 302 -8.56 -17.26 -1.29
C ASN A 302 -9.90 -17.09 -2.00
N LEU A 303 -10.81 -18.06 -1.90
CA LEU A 303 -12.16 -17.96 -2.46
C LEU A 303 -12.93 -16.77 -1.86
N GLY A 304 -12.87 -16.60 -0.53
CA GLY A 304 -13.50 -15.48 0.16
C GLY A 304 -12.96 -14.12 -0.28
N VAL A 305 -11.64 -13.99 -0.43
CA VAL A 305 -10.98 -12.75 -0.89
C VAL A 305 -11.37 -12.44 -2.34
N TYR A 306 -11.20 -13.41 -3.24
CA TYR A 306 -11.41 -13.20 -4.67
C TYR A 306 -12.87 -13.06 -5.06
N THR A 307 -13.82 -13.59 -4.27
CA THR A 307 -15.25 -13.30 -4.46
C THR A 307 -15.52 -11.80 -4.52
N TYR A 308 -14.93 -11.03 -3.60
CA TYR A 308 -15.07 -9.58 -3.60
C TYR A 308 -14.43 -8.94 -4.83
N SER A 309 -13.20 -9.34 -5.17
CA SER A 309 -12.49 -8.82 -6.35
C SER A 309 -13.23 -9.07 -7.65
N LYS A 310 -13.76 -10.28 -7.87
CA LYS A 310 -14.52 -10.64 -9.08
C LYS A 310 -15.82 -9.86 -9.20
N ARG A 311 -16.51 -9.62 -8.08
CA ARG A 311 -17.70 -8.75 -8.07
C ARG A 311 -17.34 -7.32 -8.44
N CYS A 312 -16.29 -6.75 -7.83
CA CYS A 312 -15.81 -5.41 -8.20
C CYS A 312 -15.41 -5.33 -9.68
N ALA A 313 -14.80 -6.37 -10.24
CA ALA A 313 -14.45 -6.41 -11.66
C ALA A 313 -15.70 -6.36 -12.54
N ALA A 314 -16.72 -7.17 -12.24
CA ALA A 314 -17.99 -7.17 -12.98
C ALA A 314 -18.70 -5.81 -12.93
N GLU A 315 -18.79 -5.20 -11.75
CA GLU A 315 -19.44 -3.91 -11.55
C GLU A 315 -18.65 -2.76 -12.21
N HIS A 316 -17.31 -2.79 -12.12
CA HIS A 316 -16.46 -1.83 -12.80
C HIS A 316 -16.57 -1.93 -14.32
N LEU A 317 -16.53 -3.14 -14.89
CA LEU A 317 -16.72 -3.35 -16.32
C LEU A 317 -18.08 -2.82 -16.78
N LYS A 318 -19.14 -3.04 -15.99
CA LYS A 318 -20.47 -2.48 -16.24
C LYS A 318 -20.48 -0.94 -16.20
N TYR A 319 -19.76 -0.34 -15.25
CA TYR A 319 -19.60 1.12 -15.20
C TYR A 319 -18.94 1.66 -16.48
N MET A 320 -17.88 0.99 -16.95
CA MET A 320 -17.14 1.41 -18.13
C MET A 320 -17.96 1.35 -19.43
N THR A 321 -19.06 0.58 -19.49
CA THR A 321 -19.93 0.54 -20.69
C THR A 321 -20.69 1.85 -20.93
N GLY A 322 -20.74 2.73 -19.92
CA GLY A 322 -21.27 4.09 -20.09
C GLY A 322 -20.41 4.99 -20.99
N TYR A 323 -19.16 4.62 -21.23
CA TYR A 323 -18.23 5.33 -22.09
C TYR A 323 -18.24 4.75 -23.50
N SER A 324 -18.49 5.60 -24.51
CA SER A 324 -18.64 5.15 -25.90
C SER A 324 -17.41 4.48 -26.52
N ALA A 325 -16.24 4.64 -25.89
CA ALA A 325 -14.99 4.03 -26.31
C ALA A 325 -14.90 2.54 -25.97
N PHE A 326 -15.63 2.04 -24.97
CA PHE A 326 -15.58 0.64 -24.54
C PHE A 326 -16.65 -0.22 -25.22
N ARG A 327 -16.58 -0.28 -26.55
CA ARG A 327 -17.54 -1.06 -27.35
C ARG A 327 -17.42 -2.55 -27.05
N GLY A 328 -18.55 -3.22 -26.86
CA GLY A 328 -18.60 -4.67 -26.60
C GLY A 328 -18.31 -5.09 -25.16
N LEU A 329 -17.98 -4.14 -24.27
CA LEU A 329 -17.65 -4.43 -22.88
C LEU A 329 -18.86 -4.93 -22.06
N ASP A 330 -20.10 -4.70 -22.52
CA ASP A 330 -21.32 -5.26 -21.91
C ASP A 330 -21.24 -6.78 -21.78
N ARG A 331 -20.78 -7.46 -22.84
CA ARG A 331 -20.62 -8.92 -22.81
C ARG A 331 -19.55 -9.36 -21.83
N VAL A 332 -18.47 -8.59 -21.71
CA VAL A 332 -17.40 -8.85 -20.73
C VAL A 332 -17.93 -8.70 -19.30
N ALA A 333 -18.71 -7.67 -19.04
CA ALA A 333 -19.36 -7.46 -17.75
C ALA A 333 -20.30 -8.62 -17.38
N GLU A 334 -21.08 -9.13 -18.33
CA GLU A 334 -21.94 -10.31 -18.13
C GLU A 334 -21.13 -11.58 -17.79
N LEU A 335 -20.01 -11.81 -18.48
CA LEU A 335 -19.13 -12.95 -18.22
C LEU A 335 -18.51 -12.85 -16.82
N TYR A 336 -18.02 -11.67 -16.45
CA TYR A 336 -17.50 -11.42 -15.10
C TYR A 336 -18.57 -11.54 -14.02
N GLY A 337 -19.82 -11.16 -14.31
CA GLY A 337 -20.95 -11.40 -13.40
C GLY A 337 -21.18 -12.89 -13.13
N GLN A 338 -21.04 -13.75 -14.15
CA GLN A 338 -21.10 -15.20 -13.98
C GLN A 338 -19.90 -15.74 -13.19
N VAL A 339 -18.68 -15.26 -13.49
CA VAL A 339 -17.47 -15.61 -12.71
C VAL A 339 -17.67 -15.24 -11.23
N ALA A 340 -18.15 -14.04 -10.93
CA ALA A 340 -18.42 -13.61 -9.56
C ALA A 340 -19.44 -14.55 -8.87
N ALA A 341 -20.53 -14.91 -9.54
CA ALA A 341 -21.52 -15.84 -9.01
C ALA A 341 -20.94 -17.24 -8.73
N HIS A 342 -20.06 -17.75 -9.59
CA HIS A 342 -19.34 -19.00 -9.32
C HIS A 342 -18.42 -18.89 -8.11
N PHE A 343 -17.70 -17.77 -7.94
CA PHE A 343 -16.88 -17.52 -6.73
C PHE A 343 -17.72 -17.45 -5.45
N GLU A 344 -18.86 -16.74 -5.48
CA GLU A 344 -19.81 -16.70 -4.35
C GLU A 344 -20.30 -18.10 -3.98
N LYS A 345 -20.65 -18.90 -5.00
CA LYS A 345 -21.05 -20.30 -4.81
C LYS A 345 -19.93 -21.13 -4.18
N MET A 346 -18.70 -21.03 -4.69
CA MET A 346 -17.54 -21.73 -4.13
C MET A 346 -17.24 -21.31 -2.68
N ALA A 347 -17.32 -20.02 -2.37
CA ALA A 347 -17.15 -19.52 -1.00
C ALA A 347 -18.27 -20.00 -0.06
N GLY A 348 -19.50 -20.19 -0.56
CA GLY A 348 -20.59 -20.81 0.19
C GLY A 348 -20.41 -22.32 0.43
N LEU A 349 -19.81 -23.03 -0.52
CA LEU A 349 -19.46 -24.45 -0.38
C LEU A 349 -18.28 -24.68 0.58
N LEU A 350 -17.34 -23.73 0.63
CA LEU A 350 -16.16 -23.81 1.48
C LEU A 350 -15.93 -22.49 2.24
N PRO A 351 -16.79 -22.18 3.23
CA PRO A 351 -16.67 -20.94 3.99
C PRO A 351 -15.40 -20.90 4.85
N TYR A 352 -15.03 -19.70 5.28
CA TYR A 352 -13.86 -19.50 6.13
C TYR A 352 -13.91 -20.36 7.40
N GLY A 353 -12.80 -21.02 7.73
CA GLY A 353 -12.72 -21.98 8.84
C GLY A 353 -13.11 -23.42 8.48
N SER A 354 -13.52 -23.68 7.23
CA SER A 354 -13.81 -25.06 6.77
C SER A 354 -12.60 -25.98 6.87
N GLY A 355 -12.84 -27.20 7.31
CA GLY A 355 -11.83 -28.26 7.40
C GLY A 355 -11.88 -29.23 6.21
N ARG A 356 -11.02 -30.25 6.27
CA ARG A 356 -10.87 -31.26 5.21
C ARG A 356 -12.15 -32.04 4.90
N GLU A 357 -13.02 -32.27 5.88
CA GLU A 357 -14.30 -32.96 5.66
C GLU A 357 -15.23 -32.19 4.71
N ALA A 358 -15.40 -30.88 4.95
CA ALA A 358 -16.20 -30.01 4.09
C ALA A 358 -15.63 -29.94 2.67
N PHE A 359 -14.30 -29.85 2.56
CA PHE A 359 -13.62 -29.91 1.27
C PHE A 359 -13.90 -31.22 0.54
N SER A 360 -13.70 -32.38 1.18
CA SER A 360 -13.94 -33.68 0.55
C SER A 360 -15.39 -33.85 0.08
N LYS A 361 -16.37 -33.36 0.85
CA LYS A 361 -17.79 -33.38 0.48
C LYS A 361 -18.07 -32.55 -0.78
N ASN A 362 -17.45 -31.38 -0.91
CA ASN A 362 -17.75 -30.40 -1.95
C ASN A 362 -16.74 -30.40 -3.11
N LYS A 363 -15.72 -31.26 -3.07
CA LYS A 363 -14.59 -31.31 -4.01
C LYS A 363 -15.00 -31.28 -5.48
N THR A 364 -15.94 -32.14 -5.88
CA THR A 364 -16.41 -32.24 -7.27
C THR A 364 -17.08 -30.96 -7.74
N GLU A 365 -17.90 -30.35 -6.89
CA GLU A 365 -18.60 -29.12 -7.23
C GLU A 365 -17.66 -27.93 -7.25
N LEU A 366 -16.72 -27.82 -6.30
CA LEU A 366 -15.66 -26.82 -6.33
C LEU A 366 -14.87 -26.89 -7.65
N LEU A 367 -14.42 -28.10 -8.02
CA LEU A 367 -13.64 -28.30 -9.24
C LEU A 367 -14.41 -27.89 -10.51
N ALA A 368 -15.72 -28.21 -10.58
CA ALA A 368 -16.56 -27.80 -11.70
C ALA A 368 -16.65 -26.27 -11.80
N ASN A 369 -16.92 -25.57 -10.70
CA ASN A 369 -17.01 -24.12 -10.69
C ASN A 369 -15.66 -23.44 -11.05
N ILE A 370 -14.52 -24.01 -10.62
CA ILE A 370 -13.20 -23.46 -10.99
C ILE A 370 -12.97 -23.58 -12.51
N LYS A 371 -13.35 -24.71 -13.10
CA LYS A 371 -13.21 -24.95 -14.56
C LYS A 371 -14.14 -24.03 -15.36
N ASP A 372 -15.39 -23.87 -14.91
CA ASP A 372 -16.35 -22.95 -15.53
C ASP A 372 -15.84 -21.49 -15.47
N CYS A 373 -15.32 -21.05 -14.31
CA CYS A 373 -14.70 -19.74 -14.18
C CYS A 373 -13.55 -19.53 -15.17
N LEU A 374 -12.67 -20.52 -15.33
CA LEU A 374 -11.56 -20.44 -16.28
C LEU A 374 -12.07 -20.23 -17.70
N THR A 375 -13.05 -21.01 -18.16
CA THR A 375 -13.63 -20.88 -19.50
C THR A 375 -14.30 -19.52 -19.71
N LEU A 376 -15.06 -19.05 -18.72
CA LEU A 376 -15.74 -17.75 -18.78
C LEU A 376 -14.74 -16.59 -18.85
N GLU A 377 -13.70 -16.62 -18.01
CA GLU A 377 -12.72 -15.55 -17.93
C GLU A 377 -11.71 -15.60 -19.11
N GLU A 378 -11.48 -16.77 -19.72
CA GLU A 378 -10.78 -16.88 -21.01
C GLU A 378 -11.48 -16.12 -22.12
N GLU A 379 -12.80 -16.30 -22.25
CA GLU A 379 -13.58 -15.58 -23.25
C GLU A 379 -13.65 -14.08 -22.92
N ALA A 380 -13.82 -13.72 -21.64
CA ALA A 380 -13.81 -12.33 -21.21
C ALA A 380 -12.47 -11.64 -21.58
N MET A 381 -11.34 -12.31 -21.35
CA MET A 381 -10.01 -11.76 -21.66
C MET A 381 -9.76 -11.66 -23.17
N ARG A 382 -10.31 -12.57 -23.97
CA ARG A 382 -10.28 -12.44 -25.44
C ARG A 382 -10.98 -11.16 -25.89
N LEU A 383 -12.20 -10.93 -25.40
CA LEU A 383 -13.00 -9.73 -25.71
C LEU A 383 -12.39 -8.43 -25.17
N ILE A 384 -11.78 -8.46 -23.97
CA ILE A 384 -11.00 -7.33 -23.45
C ILE A 384 -9.84 -7.01 -24.40
N GLY A 385 -9.15 -8.03 -24.91
CA GLY A 385 -8.08 -7.88 -25.90
C GLY A 385 -8.55 -7.14 -27.16
N GLU A 386 -9.72 -7.49 -27.69
CA GLU A 386 -10.34 -6.83 -28.83
C GLU A 386 -10.69 -5.37 -28.51
N THR A 387 -11.34 -5.13 -27.37
CA THR A 387 -11.73 -3.78 -26.91
C THR A 387 -10.51 -2.87 -26.77
N VAL A 388 -9.44 -3.35 -26.15
CA VAL A 388 -8.19 -2.59 -25.95
C VAL A 388 -7.50 -2.31 -27.29
N ALA A 389 -7.51 -3.26 -28.23
CA ALA A 389 -6.89 -3.08 -29.54
C ALA A 389 -7.65 -2.07 -30.42
N GLU A 390 -8.97 -2.00 -30.31
CA GLU A 390 -9.78 -1.00 -31.01
C GLU A 390 -9.62 0.40 -30.40
N GLY A 391 -9.55 0.49 -29.06
CA GLY A 391 -9.40 1.75 -28.33
C GLY A 391 -8.03 2.42 -28.50
N THR A 392 -6.94 1.65 -28.60
CA THR A 392 -5.59 2.22 -28.84
C THR A 392 -5.47 2.95 -30.17
N GLY A 393 -6.31 2.62 -31.16
CA GLY A 393 -6.38 3.37 -32.42
C GLY A 393 -6.99 4.77 -32.31
N GLN A 394 -7.73 5.06 -31.23
CA GLN A 394 -8.42 6.34 -31.01
C GLN A 394 -7.69 7.26 -30.02
N VAL A 395 -7.01 6.69 -29.02
CA VAL A 395 -6.34 7.46 -27.94
C VAL A 395 -5.00 8.08 -28.40
N ILE A 396 -4.39 7.61 -29.50
CA ILE A 396 -3.14 8.17 -30.08
C ILE A 396 -3.43 9.11 -31.26
N SER A 397 -4.45 9.96 -31.17
CA SER A 397 -4.49 11.19 -31.99
C SER A 397 -3.97 12.33 -31.13
N PRO A 398 -2.75 12.85 -31.39
CA PRO A 398 -2.29 14.03 -30.70
C PRO A 398 -3.26 15.16 -31.06
N SER A 399 -3.98 15.68 -30.08
CA SER A 399 -4.60 16.99 -30.18
C SER A 399 -3.47 17.98 -30.48
N ASN A 400 -3.39 18.42 -31.73
CA ASN A 400 -2.53 19.52 -32.17
C ASN A 400 -2.76 20.71 -31.23
N PRO A 401 -1.72 21.25 -30.57
CA PRO A 401 -1.82 22.55 -29.94
C PRO A 401 -1.88 23.60 -31.06
N GLY A 402 -3.08 24.09 -31.34
CA GLY A 402 -3.33 25.28 -32.17
C GLY A 402 -3.17 26.55 -31.37
#